data_AF-A0A6I1W1C2-F1
#
_entry.id   AF-A0A6I1W1C2-F1
#
_cell.length_a   1.000
_cell.length_b   1.000
_cell.length_c   1.000
_cell.angle_alpha   90.00
_cell.angle_beta   90.00
_cell.angle_gamma   90.00
#
_symmetry.space_group_name_H-M   'P 1'
#
loop_
_entity.id
_entity.type
_entity.pdbx_description
1 polymer ?
#
loop_
_entity_poly.entity_id
_entity_poly.type
_entity_poly.pdbx_seq_one_letter_code
_entity_poly.pdbx_strand_id
1 'polypeptide(L)'
;DLIMYSEVLQDSTFDLIDAGKMRFASGSSITLSERRNSDVFGNLERYKDKLVLRPQEISNHPEVVRRLGIIGINTALEFDIYGNVNSTHVCGTRMMNGIGGSGDFARNAHL
;
A
#
# COMPACT_ATOMS: atom_id res chain seq x y z
N ASP A 1 -4.79 9.72 -14.73
CA ASP A 1 -3.48 9.04 -14.70
C ASP A 1 -2.92 8.98 -13.29
N LEU A 2 -3.28 7.92 -12.56
CA LEU A 2 -2.72 7.63 -11.23
C LEU A 2 -1.47 6.76 -11.35
N ILE A 3 -0.56 6.91 -10.39
CA ILE A 3 0.58 6.03 -10.17
C ILE A 3 0.56 5.65 -8.69
N MET A 4 0.79 4.38 -8.39
CA MET A 4 0.86 3.88 -7.03
C MET A 4 2.30 3.55 -6.65
N TYR A 5 2.69 4.00 -5.45
CA TYR A 5 3.91 3.58 -4.78
C TYR A 5 3.50 3.16 -3.36
N SER A 6 3.48 1.86 -3.10
CA SER A 6 2.90 1.24 -1.90
C SER A 6 3.82 0.15 -1.35
N GLU A 7 3.53 -0.37 -0.16
CA GLU A 7 4.12 -1.61 0.35
C GLU A 7 3.45 -2.84 -0.27
N VAL A 8 2.12 -2.85 -0.29
CA VAL A 8 1.31 -3.98 -0.75
C VAL A 8 0.38 -3.56 -1.88
N LEU A 9 0.31 -4.37 -2.93
CA LEU A 9 -0.64 -4.22 -4.03
C LEU A 9 -1.82 -5.16 -3.79
N GLN A 10 -3.01 -4.58 -3.62
CA GLN A 10 -4.27 -5.28 -3.36
C GLN A 10 -5.21 -5.25 -4.56
N ASP A 11 -6.36 -5.93 -4.47
CA ASP A 11 -7.38 -6.02 -5.53
C ASP A 11 -7.69 -4.66 -6.19
N SER A 12 -7.83 -3.61 -5.38
CA SER A 12 -8.12 -2.26 -5.85
C SER A 12 -7.07 -1.69 -6.81
N THR A 13 -5.81 -2.13 -6.70
CA THR A 13 -4.74 -1.76 -7.64
C THR A 13 -5.09 -2.24 -9.05
N PHE A 14 -5.52 -3.49 -9.15
CA PHE A 14 -5.88 -4.14 -10.40
C PHE A 14 -7.21 -3.65 -10.94
N ASP A 15 -8.19 -3.39 -10.07
CA ASP A 15 -9.45 -2.73 -10.45
C ASP A 15 -9.19 -1.38 -11.12
N LEU A 16 -8.27 -0.58 -10.57
CA LEU A 16 -7.93 0.73 -11.13
C LEU A 16 -7.10 0.63 -12.42
N ILE A 17 -6.27 -0.40 -12.57
CA ILE A 17 -5.57 -0.69 -13.83
C ILE A 17 -6.58 -1.08 -14.91
N ASP A 18 -7.52 -1.98 -14.59
CA ASP A 18 -8.58 -2.44 -15.48
C ASP A 18 -9.49 -1.29 -15.93
N ALA A 19 -9.80 -0.36 -15.01
CA ALA A 19 -10.57 0.84 -15.30
C ALA A 19 -9.80 1.92 -16.08
N GLY A 20 -8.52 1.69 -16.40
CA GLY A 20 -7.66 2.66 -17.08
C GLY A 20 -7.36 3.92 -16.26
N LYS A 21 -7.52 3.85 -14.93
CA LYS A 21 -7.26 4.97 -14.01
C LYS A 21 -5.84 4.93 -13.44
N MET A 22 -5.30 3.73 -13.21
CA MET A 22 -3.93 3.50 -12.75
C MET A 22 -3.03 3.12 -13.92
N ARG A 23 -1.95 3.90 -14.10
CA ARG A 23 -0.97 3.68 -15.17
C ARG A 23 0.12 2.70 -14.75
N PHE A 24 0.55 2.77 -13.49
CA PHE A 24 1.67 1.97 -12.99
C PHE A 24 1.58 1.80 -11.48
N ALA A 25 2.01 0.65 -10.95
CA ALA A 25 2.05 0.38 -9.52
C ALA A 25 3.38 -0.27 -9.09
N SER A 26 3.97 0.29 -8.04
CA SER A 26 5.17 -0.21 -7.37
C SER A 26 4.81 -0.72 -5.99
N GLY A 27 5.24 -1.94 -5.66
CA GLY A 27 5.00 -2.60 -4.37
C GLY A 27 6.18 -3.43 -3.90
N SER A 28 6.10 -4.00 -2.70
CA SER A 28 6.96 -5.10 -2.26
C SER A 28 6.26 -6.46 -2.34
N SER A 29 4.93 -6.48 -2.27
CA SER A 29 4.15 -7.71 -2.35
C SER A 29 2.83 -7.50 -3.08
N ILE A 30 2.24 -8.60 -3.54
CA ILE A 30 0.90 -8.67 -4.11
C ILE A 30 0.08 -9.54 -3.16
N THR A 31 -1.04 -9.03 -2.65
CA THR A 31 -1.95 -9.78 -1.78
C THR A 31 -3.37 -9.58 -2.29
N LEU A 32 -3.93 -10.65 -2.85
CA LEU A 32 -5.18 -10.59 -3.59
C LEU A 32 -6.21 -11.55 -3.00
N SER A 33 -7.48 -11.23 -3.21
CA SER A 33 -8.54 -12.22 -3.03
C SER A 33 -8.33 -13.40 -3.99
N GLU A 34 -8.83 -14.58 -3.64
CA GLU A 34 -8.65 -15.81 -4.44
C GLU A 34 -9.07 -15.63 -5.90
N ARG A 35 -10.21 -14.97 -6.13
CA ARG A 35 -10.73 -14.67 -7.46
C ARG A 35 -9.78 -13.75 -8.24
N ARG A 36 -9.34 -12.64 -7.61
CA ARG A 36 -8.47 -11.68 -8.28
C ARG A 36 -7.07 -12.25 -8.50
N ASN A 37 -6.57 -13.07 -7.58
CA ASN A 37 -5.32 -13.80 -7.72
C ASN A 37 -5.33 -14.69 -8.96
N SER A 38 -6.39 -15.47 -9.14
CA SER A 38 -6.55 -16.36 -10.29
C SER A 38 -6.61 -15.61 -11.63
N ASP A 39 -7.30 -14.47 -11.66
CA ASP A 39 -7.37 -13.59 -12.84
C ASP A 39 -6.01 -12.94 -13.17
N VAL A 40 -5.34 -12.37 -12.16
CA VAL A 40 -4.07 -11.65 -12.34
C VAL A 40 -2.95 -12.59 -12.76
N PHE A 41 -2.75 -13.68 -12.04
CA PHE A 41 -1.66 -14.61 -12.34
C PHE A 41 -1.97 -15.54 -13.52
N GLY A 42 -3.25 -15.79 -13.82
CA GLY A 42 -3.68 -16.46 -15.05
C GLY A 42 -3.46 -15.62 -16.31
N ASN A 43 -3.45 -14.28 -16.18
CA ASN A 43 -3.29 -13.33 -17.30
C ASN A 43 -2.14 -12.35 -17.07
N LEU A 44 -1.02 -12.80 -16.48
CA LEU A 44 0.03 -11.93 -15.96
C LEU A 44 0.61 -10.95 -17.00
N GLU A 45 0.72 -11.36 -18.26
CA GLU A 45 1.25 -10.51 -19.34
C GLU A 45 0.42 -9.23 -19.57
N ARG A 46 -0.86 -9.19 -19.14
CA ARG A 46 -1.71 -7.98 -19.17
C ARG A 46 -1.29 -6.91 -18.16
N TYR A 47 -0.63 -7.31 -17.09
CA TYR A 47 -0.30 -6.48 -15.93
C TYR A 47 1.21 -6.27 -15.76
N LYS A 48 2.02 -7.19 -16.29
CA LYS A 48 3.48 -7.23 -16.09
C LYS A 48 4.21 -5.93 -16.46
N ASP A 49 3.78 -5.24 -17.51
CA ASP A 49 4.34 -3.96 -17.95
C ASP A 49 3.91 -2.76 -17.08
N LYS A 50 2.94 -2.96 -16.18
CA LYS A 50 2.34 -1.93 -15.32
C LYS A 50 2.75 -2.09 -13.85
N LEU A 51 3.55 -3.10 -13.53
CA LEU A 51 3.90 -3.47 -12.16
C LEU A 51 5.40 -3.55 -11.96
N VAL A 52 5.85 -3.25 -10.74
CA VAL A 52 7.19 -3.58 -10.27
C VAL A 52 7.16 -3.97 -8.80
N LEU A 53 7.84 -5.07 -8.49
CA LEU A 53 8.09 -5.49 -7.11
C LEU A 53 9.52 -5.12 -6.70
N ARG A 54 9.66 -4.54 -5.51
CA ARG A 54 10.92 -4.07 -4.93
C ARG A 54 11.11 -4.69 -3.55
N PRO A 55 12.34 -4.74 -3.02
CA PRO A 55 12.53 -5.05 -1.60
C PRO A 55 11.75 -4.06 -0.73
N GLN A 56 11.22 -4.54 0.40
CA GLN A 56 10.46 -3.71 1.34
C GLN A 56 11.24 -2.47 1.81
N GLU A 57 12.56 -2.61 1.97
CA GLU A 57 13.45 -1.50 2.34
C GLU A 57 13.43 -0.37 1.30
N ILE A 58 13.18 -0.70 0.03
CA ILE A 58 13.06 0.29 -1.05
C ILE A 58 11.63 0.82 -1.14
N SER A 59 10.62 -0.06 -1.15
CA SER A 59 9.22 0.37 -1.24
C SER A 59 8.77 1.26 -0.08
N ASN A 60 9.42 1.12 1.07
CA ASN A 60 9.09 1.88 2.27
C ASN A 60 10.19 2.89 2.63
N HIS A 61 11.20 3.08 1.77
CA HIS A 61 12.35 3.89 2.12
C HIS A 61 11.92 5.35 2.40
N PRO A 62 12.16 5.91 3.61
CA PRO A 62 11.69 7.25 3.98
C PRO A 62 12.07 8.34 2.98
N GLU A 63 13.31 8.27 2.49
CA GLU A 63 13.85 9.16 1.48
C GLU A 63 13.05 9.10 0.17
N VAL A 64 12.70 7.91 -0.31
CA VAL A 64 11.95 7.74 -1.56
C VAL A 64 10.50 8.18 -1.38
N VAL A 65 9.87 7.79 -0.27
CA VAL A 65 8.50 8.20 0.08
C VAL A 65 8.38 9.72 0.07
N ARG A 66 9.32 10.41 0.72
CA ARG A 66 9.35 11.88 0.79
C ARG A 66 9.70 12.53 -0.55
N ARG A 67 10.69 12.00 -1.27
CA ARG A 67 11.12 12.51 -2.58
C ARG A 67 9.98 12.45 -3.61
N LEU A 68 9.20 11.37 -3.59
CA LEU A 68 8.08 11.18 -4.51
C LEU A 68 6.81 11.93 -4.09
N GLY A 69 6.74 12.47 -2.86
CA GLY A 69 5.58 13.19 -2.38
C GLY A 69 4.33 12.30 -2.30
N ILE A 70 4.49 11.09 -1.74
CA ILE A 70 3.41 10.09 -1.67
C ILE A 70 2.21 10.62 -0.87
N ILE A 71 0.99 10.26 -1.27
CA ILE A 71 -0.22 10.39 -0.44
C ILE A 71 -0.46 9.05 0.24
N GLY A 72 -0.29 8.99 1.55
CA GLY A 72 -0.42 7.80 2.38
C GLY A 72 -1.82 7.66 2.95
N ILE A 73 -2.55 6.63 2.52
CA ILE A 73 -3.88 6.30 3.06
C ILE A 73 -3.74 5.05 3.93
N ASN A 74 -3.85 5.20 5.24
CA ASN A 74 -3.70 4.13 6.22
C ASN A 74 -4.94 4.01 7.11
N THR A 75 -5.29 2.77 7.48
CA THR A 75 -6.41 2.50 8.39
C THR A 75 -5.96 2.65 9.84
N ALA A 76 -6.70 3.45 10.61
CA ALA A 76 -6.55 3.54 12.07
C ALA A 76 -7.42 2.48 12.77
N LEU A 77 -6.94 1.93 13.87
CA LEU A 77 -7.78 1.14 14.78
C LEU A 77 -8.65 2.09 15.63
N GLU A 78 -8.03 3.13 16.16
CA GLU A 78 -8.66 4.24 16.89
C GLU A 78 -7.78 5.49 16.79
N PHE A 79 -8.35 6.66 17.06
CA PHE A 79 -7.64 7.94 17.15
C PHE A 79 -8.29 8.84 18.20
N ASP A 80 -7.51 9.77 18.75
CA ASP A 80 -8.00 10.72 19.76
C ASP A 80 -8.30 12.11 19.18
N ILE A 81 -8.86 12.99 20.01
CA ILE A 81 -9.24 14.36 19.65
C ILE A 81 -8.05 15.27 19.29
N TYR A 82 -6.82 14.84 19.59
CA TYR A 82 -5.60 15.56 19.25
C TYR A 82 -4.92 15.01 17.98
N GLY A 83 -5.52 13.99 17.35
CA GLY A 83 -5.04 13.39 16.10
C GLY A 83 -3.98 12.31 16.30
N ASN A 84 -3.76 11.82 17.51
CA ASN A 84 -2.90 10.66 17.70
C ASN A 84 -3.60 9.40 17.19
N VAL A 85 -2.86 8.52 16.52
CA VAL A 85 -3.39 7.31 15.88
C VAL A 85 -2.81 6.07 16.55
N ASN A 86 -3.68 5.11 16.85
CA ASN A 86 -3.32 3.76 17.23
C ASN A 86 -3.66 2.81 16.07
N SER A 87 -2.67 2.02 15.64
CA SER A 87 -2.81 1.02 14.57
C SER A 87 -2.55 -0.42 15.03
N THR A 88 -2.32 -0.64 16.33
CA THR A 88 -1.72 -1.90 16.82
C THR A 88 -2.45 -2.57 17.97
N HIS A 89 -2.91 -1.85 18.99
CA HIS A 89 -3.36 -2.47 20.24
C HIS A 89 -4.82 -2.13 20.57
N VAL A 90 -5.69 -3.14 20.62
CA VAL A 90 -7.07 -2.95 21.10
C VAL A 90 -7.05 -2.70 22.60
N CYS A 91 -7.65 -1.59 23.04
CA CYS A 91 -7.64 -1.13 24.42
C CYS A 91 -6.21 -1.08 25.03
N GLY A 92 -5.22 -0.72 24.22
CA GLY A 92 -3.83 -0.52 24.64
C GLY A 92 -3.03 -1.77 25.04
N THR A 93 -3.60 -2.98 24.94
CA THR A 93 -2.95 -4.19 25.49
C THR A 93 -2.98 -5.41 24.57
N ARG A 94 -3.98 -5.53 23.70
CA ARG A 94 -4.10 -6.69 22.80
C ARG A 94 -3.59 -6.36 21.41
N MET A 95 -2.44 -6.92 21.07
CA MET A 95 -1.82 -6.78 19.73
C MET A 95 -2.74 -7.34 18.65
N MET A 96 -2.86 -6.57 17.55
CA MET A 96 -3.50 -6.99 16.30
C MET A 96 -2.43 -7.56 15.35
N ASN A 97 -2.16 -6.89 14.23
CA ASN A 97 -1.20 -7.36 13.21
C ASN A 97 0.21 -6.79 13.40
N GLY A 98 0.33 -5.64 14.07
CA GLY A 98 1.55 -4.84 14.15
C GLY A 98 1.45 -3.54 13.35
N ILE A 99 2.49 -2.70 13.43
CA ILE A 99 2.48 -1.35 12.82
C ILE A 99 2.64 -1.39 11.29
N GLY A 100 3.28 -2.43 10.75
CA GLY A 100 3.63 -2.52 9.32
C GLY A 100 4.42 -1.31 8.82
N GLY A 101 4.29 -0.96 7.55
CA GLY A 101 4.85 0.27 6.98
C GLY A 101 4.08 1.55 7.30
N SER A 102 3.02 1.51 8.11
CA SER A 102 2.18 2.69 8.34
C SER A 102 2.98 3.90 8.86
N GLY A 103 3.99 3.66 9.70
CA GLY A 103 4.91 4.69 10.18
C GLY A 103 5.86 5.24 9.10
N ASP A 104 6.35 4.38 8.21
CA ASP A 104 7.25 4.76 7.11
C ASP A 104 6.55 5.75 6.17
N PHE A 105 5.30 5.47 5.82
CA PHE A 105 4.50 6.35 4.97
C PHE A 105 3.98 7.56 5.75
N ALA A 106 3.31 7.39 6.88
CA ALA A 106 2.66 8.50 7.59
C ALA A 106 3.63 9.60 8.03
N ARG A 107 4.89 9.27 8.33
CA ARG A 107 5.91 10.26 8.70
C ARG A 107 6.48 11.02 7.51
N ASN A 108 6.60 10.37 6.35
CA ASN A 108 7.41 10.87 5.23
C ASN A 108 6.58 11.25 4.00
N ALA A 109 5.29 10.93 3.99
CA ALA A 109 4.34 11.29 2.95
C ALA A 109 4.18 12.81 2.81
N HIS A 110 3.71 13.23 1.64
CA HIS A 110 3.21 14.58 1.42
C HIS A 110 1.91 14.82 2.20
N LEU A 111 1.03 13.80 2.22
CA LEU A 111 -0.25 13.77 2.91
C LEU A 111 -0.50 12.39 3.51
#